data_AF-A0A356X357-F1
#
_entry.id   AF-A0A356X357-F1
#
_cell.length_a   1.000
_cell.length_b   1.000
_cell.length_c   1.000
_cell.angle_alpha   90.00
_cell.angle_beta   90.00
_cell.angle_gamma   90.00
#
_symmetry.space_group_name_H-M   'P 1'
#
loop_
_entity.id
_entity.type
_entity.pdbx_description
1 polymer ?
#
loop_
_entity_poly.entity_id
_entity_poly.type
_entity_poly.pdbx_seq_one_letter_code
_entity_poly.pdbx_strand_id
1 'polypeptide(L)'
;MDSLFVIFADDEVLYGDIGSGETTSYKTVSRSYRYAYIETKVDNHTAVLQPIDFVGESTLKTGNYTYILDLINSGDTGYSLTLALRKD
;
A
#
# COMPACT_ATOMS: atom_id res chain seq x y z
N MET A 1 10.70 0.59 5.99
CA MET A 1 9.58 -0.37 6.10
C MET A 1 10.18 -1.72 5.81
N ASP A 2 10.34 -2.59 6.80
CA ASP A 2 11.14 -3.82 6.64
C ASP A 2 10.53 -4.81 5.63
N SER A 3 9.21 -4.74 5.44
CA SER A 3 8.49 -5.48 4.41
C SER A 3 7.20 -4.76 4.06
N LEU A 4 6.88 -4.62 2.77
CA LEU A 4 5.58 -4.12 2.30
C LEU A 4 4.84 -5.21 1.49
N PHE A 5 3.64 -5.57 1.95
CA PHE A 5 2.74 -6.50 1.29
C PHE A 5 1.44 -5.79 0.89
N VAL A 6 1.00 -6.01 -0.35
CA VAL A 6 -0.19 -5.37 -0.92
C VAL A 6 -1.08 -6.43 -1.57
N ILE A 7 -2.36 -6.44 -1.23
CA ILE A 7 -3.37 -7.28 -1.89
C ILE A 7 -4.17 -6.40 -2.84
N PHE A 8 -4.06 -6.71 -4.13
CA PHE A 8 -4.88 -6.19 -5.21
C PHE A 8 -6.10 -7.11 -5.45
N ALA A 9 -6.94 -6.79 -6.42
CA ALA A 9 -8.20 -7.51 -6.63
C ALA A 9 -8.01 -9.00 -6.95
N ASP A 10 -6.97 -9.31 -7.75
CA ASP A 10 -6.67 -10.67 -8.22
C ASP A 10 -5.23 -11.10 -7.93
N ASP A 11 -4.42 -10.20 -7.34
CA ASP A 11 -2.98 -10.37 -7.22
C ASP A 11 -2.51 -9.97 -5.82
N GLU A 12 -1.49 -10.67 -5.33
CA GLU A 12 -0.80 -10.34 -4.09
C GLU A 12 0.66 -10.03 -4.42
N VAL A 13 1.18 -8.94 -3.87
CA VAL A 13 2.52 -8.45 -4.20
C VAL A 13 3.30 -8.14 -2.93
N LEU A 14 4.45 -8.79 -2.81
CA LEU A 14 5.49 -8.48 -1.82
C LEU A 14 6.55 -7.58 -2.46
N TYR A 15 6.72 -6.38 -1.93
CA TYR A 15 7.72 -5.43 -2.40
C TYR A 15 9.05 -5.52 -1.63
N GLY A 16 9.05 -6.12 -0.44
CA GLY A 16 10.22 -6.21 0.43
C GLY A 16 10.46 -4.92 1.22
N ASP A 17 11.72 -4.66 1.57
CA ASP A 17 12.14 -3.48 2.31
C ASP A 17 12.09 -2.23 1.43
N ILE A 18 11.60 -1.13 2.00
CA ILE A 18 11.51 0.18 1.36
C ILE A 18 11.93 1.24 2.37
N GLY A 19 12.98 1.99 2.03
CA GLY A 19 13.45 3.12 2.82
C GLY A 19 12.51 4.31 2.80
N SER A 20 12.68 5.22 3.77
CA SER A 20 11.92 6.48 3.79
C SER A 20 12.24 7.32 2.55
N GLY A 21 11.21 7.74 1.81
CA GLY A 21 11.34 8.52 0.58
C GLY A 21 11.77 7.73 -0.65
N GLU A 22 11.97 6.41 -0.52
CA GLU A 22 12.29 5.55 -1.67
C GLU A 22 11.04 5.17 -2.45
N THR A 23 11.26 4.76 -3.70
CA THR A 23 10.22 4.24 -4.59
C THR A 23 10.59 2.83 -5.06
N THR A 24 9.57 2.02 -5.32
CA THR A 24 9.74 0.70 -5.89
C THR A 24 9.64 0.75 -7.41
N SER A 25 10.11 -0.31 -8.08
CA SER A 25 9.76 -0.54 -9.47
C SER A 25 8.28 -0.91 -9.60
N TYR A 26 7.62 -0.47 -10.67
CA TYR A 26 6.24 -0.86 -10.95
C TYR A 26 6.10 -2.38 -11.04
N LYS A 27 4.92 -2.86 -10.62
CA LYS A 27 4.49 -4.24 -10.76
C LYS A 27 3.22 -4.26 -11.61
N THR A 28 3.19 -5.13 -12.60
CA THR A 28 1.98 -5.37 -13.39
C THR A 28 1.03 -6.23 -12.56
N VAL A 29 -0.21 -5.76 -12.45
CA VAL A 29 -1.31 -6.46 -11.77
C VAL A 29 -2.53 -6.44 -12.69
N SER A 30 -3.40 -7.43 -12.52
CA SER A 30 -4.58 -7.66 -13.36
C SER A 30 -5.62 -6.55 -13.17
N ARG A 31 -5.91 -6.20 -11.92
CA ARG A 31 -6.86 -5.14 -11.54
C ARG A 31 -6.45 -4.46 -10.25
N SER A 32 -6.54 -3.14 -10.24
CA SER A 32 -6.23 -2.29 -9.08
C SER A 32 -7.24 -1.16 -8.92
N TYR A 33 -7.25 -0.58 -7.73
CA TYR A 33 -8.25 0.37 -7.23
C TYR A 33 -7.55 1.59 -6.59
N ARG A 34 -8.29 2.59 -6.13
CA ARG A 34 -7.64 3.75 -5.47
C ARG A 34 -7.10 3.41 -4.08
N TYR A 35 -7.60 2.33 -3.50
CA TYR A 35 -7.12 1.74 -2.27
C TYR A 35 -6.81 0.25 -2.44
N ALA A 36 -6.02 -0.29 -1.52
CA ALA A 36 -5.68 -1.69 -1.43
C ALA A 36 -5.55 -2.07 0.04
N TYR A 37 -5.64 -3.37 0.34
CA TYR A 37 -5.14 -3.84 1.63
C TYR A 37 -3.61 -3.75 1.61
N ILE A 38 -3.05 -3.19 2.68
CA ILE A 38 -1.60 -3.02 2.82
C ILE A 38 -1.19 -3.44 4.22
N GLU A 39 -0.19 -4.30 4.30
CA GLU A 39 0.48 -4.67 5.54
C GLU A 39 1.96 -4.32 5.44
N THR A 40 2.50 -3.70 6.50
CA THR A 40 3.94 -3.45 6.63
C THR A 40 4.45 -3.82 8.01
N LYS A 41 5.73 -4.18 8.08
CA LYS A 41 6.49 -4.29 9.33
C LYS A 41 7.44 -3.11 9.49
N VAL A 42 7.46 -2.52 10.69
CA VAL A 42 8.34 -1.40 11.08
C VAL A 42 8.65 -1.52 12.56
N ASP A 43 9.93 -1.48 12.95
CA ASP A 43 10.37 -1.52 14.36
C ASP A 43 9.69 -2.62 15.18
N ASN A 44 9.59 -3.83 14.61
CA ASN A 44 8.93 -4.99 15.22
C ASN A 44 7.40 -4.82 15.48
N HIS A 45 6.78 -3.79 14.91
CA HIS A 45 5.33 -3.58 14.87
C HIS A 45 4.79 -3.91 13.49
N THR A 46 3.53 -4.35 13.45
CA THR A 46 2.77 -4.55 12.20
C THR A 46 1.74 -3.45 12.07
N ALA A 47 1.77 -2.73 10.95
CA ALA A 47 0.78 -1.72 10.60
C ALA A 47 -0.03 -2.21 9.40
N VAL A 48 -1.35 -2.09 9.49
CA VAL A 48 -2.29 -2.56 8.47
C VAL A 48 -3.21 -1.42 8.06
N LEU A 49 -3.35 -1.22 6.76
CA LEU A 49 -4.41 -0.43 6.15
C LEU A 49 -5.40 -1.37 5.48
N GLN A 50 -6.63 -1.43 6.02
CA GLN A 50 -7.72 -2.21 5.45
C GLN A 50 -8.84 -1.27 4.96
N PRO A 51 -9.22 -1.33 3.67
CA PRO A 51 -10.38 -0.61 3.17
C PRO A 51 -11.66 -1.12 3.85
N ILE A 52 -12.54 -0.23 4.28
CA ILE A 52 -13.78 -0.57 5.00
C ILE A 52 -14.90 -0.96 4.03
N ASP A 53 -14.87 -0.49 2.78
CA ASP A 53 -15.88 -0.79 1.78
C ASP A 53 -15.31 -0.72 0.34
N PHE A 54 -15.53 -1.78 -0.43
CA PHE A 54 -15.18 -1.88 -1.86
C PHE A 54 -16.38 -1.55 -2.78
N VAL A 55 -17.58 -1.38 -2.22
CA VAL A 55 -18.82 -1.28 -3.00
C VAL A 55 -18.85 0.01 -3.81
N GLY A 56 -18.90 -0.15 -5.14
CA GLY A 56 -19.06 0.95 -6.10
C GLY A 56 -17.76 1.54 -6.63
N GLU A 57 -16.58 1.03 -6.25
CA GLU A 57 -15.34 1.52 -6.86
C GLU A 57 -15.11 1.01 -8.28
N SER A 58 -14.54 1.88 -9.10
CA SER A 58 -14.14 1.56 -10.47
C SER A 58 -12.66 1.19 -10.50
N THR A 59 -12.35 0.13 -11.25
CA THR A 59 -10.96 -0.25 -11.52
C THR A 59 -10.20 0.92 -12.15
N LEU A 60 -8.93 1.06 -11.79
CA LEU A 60 -8.04 2.01 -12.46
C LEU A 60 -7.95 1.69 -13.95
N LYS A 61 -7.87 2.74 -14.78
CA LYS A 61 -7.57 2.57 -16.21
C LYS A 61 -6.14 2.06 -16.36
N THR A 62 -5.83 1.41 -17.49
CA THR A 62 -4.45 1.02 -17.81
C THR A 62 -3.51 2.23 -17.78
N GLY A 63 -2.38 2.09 -17.10
CA GLY A 63 -1.36 3.11 -16.93
C GLY A 63 -0.48 2.84 -15.71
N ASN A 64 0.49 3.73 -15.49
CA ASN A 64 1.34 3.67 -14.31
C ASN A 64 0.74 4.52 -13.19
N TYR A 65 0.72 3.92 -12.00
CA TYR A 65 0.20 4.56 -10.80
C TYR A 65 1.14 4.25 -9.64
N THR A 66 1.30 5.23 -8.75
CA THR A 66 2.09 5.11 -7.54
C THR A 66 1.18 5.26 -6.34
N TYR A 67 1.16 4.24 -5.48
CA TYR A 67 0.66 4.39 -4.11
C TYR A 67 1.71 5.11 -3.28
N ILE A 68 1.33 6.24 -2.70
CA ILE A 68 2.13 7.02 -1.75
C ILE A 68 1.66 6.61 -0.36
N LEU A 69 2.59 6.09 0.45
CA LEU A 69 2.32 5.60 1.79
C LEU A 69 3.03 6.47 2.81
N ASP A 70 2.27 6.96 3.79
CA ASP A 70 2.84 7.59 4.97
C ASP A 70 2.65 6.68 6.19
N LEU A 71 3.71 6.56 6.98
CA LEU A 71 3.69 5.94 8.29
C LEU A 71 3.63 7.01 9.36
N ILE A 72 2.58 6.97 10.17
CA ILE A 72 2.41 7.87 11.30
C ILE A 72 2.71 7.10 12.57
N ASN A 73 3.83 7.43 13.21
CA ASN A 73 4.20 6.91 14.52
C ASN A 73 3.26 7.49 15.58
N SER A 74 2.56 6.61 16.31
CA SER A 74 1.60 6.96 17.35
C SER A 74 2.14 6.68 18.76
N GLY A 75 3.47 6.62 18.90
CA GLY A 75 4.19 6.27 20.12
C GLY A 75 4.02 4.79 20.46
N ASP A 76 3.66 4.52 21.72
CA ASP A 76 3.51 3.15 22.24
C ASP A 76 2.39 2.33 21.59
N THR A 77 1.50 2.98 20.84
CA THR A 77 0.42 2.32 20.10
C THR A 77 0.85 1.80 18.72
N GLY A 78 2.11 2.04 18.34
CA GLY A 78 2.70 1.56 17.10
C GLY A 78 2.54 2.55 15.95
N TYR A 79 2.26 2.02 14.76
CA TYR A 79 2.21 2.78 13.52
C TYR A 79 0.84 2.68 12.86
N SER A 80 0.38 3.79 12.29
CA SER A 80 -0.75 3.81 11.36
C SER A 80 -0.27 4.13 9.95
N LEU A 81 -1.00 3.61 8.96
CA LEU A 81 -0.73 3.83 7.54
C LEU A 81 -1.78 4.75 6.94
N THR A 82 -1.34 5.64 6.06
CA THR A 82 -2.23 6.35 5.14
C THR A 82 -1.85 6.02 3.70
N LEU A 83 -2.79 6.23 2.79
CA LEU A 83 -2.61 5.94 1.37
C LEU A 83 -3.14 7.09 0.52
N ALA A 84 -2.32 7.53 -0.42
CA ALA A 84 -2.73 8.37 -1.53
C ALA A 84 -2.35 7.72 -2.86
N LEU A 85 -3.16 7.93 -3.90
CA LEU A 85 -2.88 7.46 -5.25
C LEU A 85 -2.43 8.61 -6.14
N ARG A 86 -1.29 8.46 -6.80
CA ARG A 86 -0.83 9.33 -7.88
C ARG A 86 -0.84 8.58 -9.21
N LYS A 87 -1.31 9.22 -10.27
CA LYS A 87 -1.12 8.75 -11.65
C LYS A 87 0.15 9.37 -12.22
N ASP A 88 0.99 8.58 -12.86
CA ASP A 88 2.24 9.02 -13.50
C ASP A 88 2.11 9.12 -15.02
#